data_AF-A0A7S4Q4B9-F1
#
_entry.id   AF-A0A7S4Q4B9-F1
#
_cell.length_a   1.000
_cell.length_b   1.000
_cell.length_c   1.000
_cell.angle_alpha   90.00
_cell.angle_beta   90.00
_cell.angle_gamma   90.00
#
_symmetry.space_group_name_H-M   'P 1'
#
loop_
_entity.id
_entity.type
_entity.pdbx_description
1 polymer ?
#
loop_
_entity_poly.entity_id
_entity_poly.type
_entity_poly.pdbx_seq_one_letter_code
_entity_poly.pdbx_strand_id
1 'polypeptide(L)'
;GDAPDGGTGGRLVPRDFKCVPNGCAAPACVADAAFPPCAEGWRIAHGTACTPQCQPGHVPSEPFLACLASRLQPPTFACEKRALCDVSAVAAPPDAADEPCAEGSVVVEGSHC
;
A
#
# COMPACT_ATOMS: atom_id res chain seq x y z
N GLY A 1 6.55 -49.65 26.72
CA GLY A 1 7.15 -48.58 27.54
C GLY A 1 7.05 -47.32 26.74
N ASP A 2 6.32 -46.33 27.26
CA ASP A 2 6.59 -44.91 27.08
C ASP A 2 5.94 -44.20 28.29
N ALA A 3 6.65 -43.22 28.84
CA ALA A 3 6.48 -42.73 30.22
C ALA A 3 5.35 -41.69 30.38
N PRO A 4 4.79 -41.49 31.60
CA PRO A 4 3.86 -40.41 31.88
C PRO A 4 4.60 -39.08 32.08
N ASP A 5 4.35 -38.09 31.21
CA ASP A 5 4.77 -36.70 31.43
C ASP A 5 3.94 -36.09 32.57
N GLY A 6 4.54 -36.06 33.76
CA GLY A 6 4.00 -35.41 34.94
C GLY A 6 4.10 -33.88 34.83
N GLY A 7 3.18 -33.27 34.10
CA GLY A 7 2.93 -31.83 34.15
C GLY A 7 1.94 -31.49 35.27
N THR A 8 2.38 -30.78 36.31
CA THR A 8 1.49 -30.22 37.33
C THR A 8 0.45 -29.30 36.68
N GLY A 9 -0.83 -29.65 36.83
CA GLY A 9 -1.96 -28.96 36.20
C GLY A 9 -2.19 -27.54 36.73
N GLY A 10 -1.52 -26.56 36.12
CA GLY A 10 -1.82 -25.15 36.29
C GLY A 10 -3.13 -24.80 35.58
N ARG A 11 -4.17 -24.42 36.33
CA ARG A 11 -5.38 -23.82 35.77
C ARG A 11 -5.00 -22.45 35.21
N LEU A 12 -4.82 -22.37 33.89
CA LEU A 12 -4.74 -21.10 33.20
C LEU A 12 -6.12 -20.41 33.33
N VAL A 13 -6.17 -19.36 34.14
CA VAL A 13 -7.32 -18.44 34.25
C VAL A 13 -6.83 -17.10 33.71
N PRO A 14 -7.40 -16.59 32.62
CA PRO A 14 -8.61 -17.02 31.93
C PRO A 14 -8.46 -18.31 31.11
N ARG A 15 -9.58 -19.02 30.92
CA ARG A 15 -9.67 -20.24 30.09
C ARG A 15 -9.71 -19.93 28.59
N ASP A 16 -9.77 -18.64 28.28
CA ASP A 16 -9.97 -18.08 26.96
C ASP A 16 -8.80 -17.14 26.67
N PHE A 17 -7.88 -17.61 25.84
CA PHE A 17 -6.83 -16.77 25.27
C PHE A 17 -7.28 -16.39 23.87
N LYS A 18 -7.78 -15.16 23.71
CA LYS A 18 -8.08 -14.63 22.38
C LYS A 18 -6.78 -14.16 21.75
N CYS A 19 -6.40 -14.76 20.63
CA CYS A 19 -5.36 -14.19 19.78
C CYS A 19 -5.94 -12.90 19.18
N VAL A 20 -5.61 -11.75 19.76
CA VAL A 20 -5.90 -10.45 19.17
C VAL A 20 -4.72 -10.15 18.26
N PRO A 21 -4.87 -10.28 16.93
CA PRO A 21 -3.75 -10.04 16.05
C PRO A 21 -3.37 -8.56 16.11
N ASN A 22 -2.08 -8.31 16.31
CA ASN A 22 -1.57 -6.95 16.40
C ASN A 22 -1.76 -6.24 15.06
N GLY A 23 -2.46 -5.10 15.10
CA GLY A 23 -2.55 -4.20 13.96
C GLY A 23 -1.20 -3.58 13.63
N CYS A 24 -1.10 -3.00 12.44
CA CYS A 24 0.08 -2.27 12.00
C CYS A 24 -0.08 -0.79 12.27
N ALA A 25 1.03 -0.13 12.58
CA ALA A 25 1.07 1.32 12.56
C ALA A 25 1.32 1.79 11.12
N ALA A 26 0.60 2.82 10.69
CA ALA A 26 0.88 3.48 9.43
C ALA A 26 2.32 4.04 9.41
N PRO A 27 3.00 4.06 8.26
CA PRO A 27 4.35 4.59 8.18
C PRO A 27 4.34 6.08 8.51
N ALA A 28 5.23 6.51 9.40
CA ALA A 28 5.36 7.91 9.79
C ALA A 28 6.45 8.61 8.97
N CYS A 29 6.37 9.93 8.88
CA CYS A 29 7.38 10.77 8.23
C CYS A 29 7.62 10.47 6.74
N VAL A 30 6.59 10.02 6.01
CA VAL A 30 6.65 9.91 4.55
C VAL A 30 6.51 11.32 3.97
N ALA A 31 7.51 11.74 3.19
CA ALA A 31 7.48 13.04 2.50
C ALA A 31 6.31 13.10 1.52
N ASP A 32 5.65 14.26 1.44
CA ASP A 32 4.52 14.52 0.54
C ASP A 32 3.32 13.55 0.70
N ALA A 33 3.28 12.80 1.81
CA ALA A 33 2.12 12.00 2.19
C ALA A 33 1.03 12.85 2.83
N ALA A 34 -0.21 12.40 2.72
CA ALA A 34 -1.33 12.96 3.46
C ALA A 34 -1.22 12.64 4.96
N PHE A 35 -2.01 13.34 5.77
CA PHE A 35 -2.12 13.07 7.21
C PHE A 35 -3.58 12.73 7.53
N PRO A 36 -3.91 11.46 7.83
CA PRO A 36 -3.04 10.27 7.92
C PRO A 36 -2.50 9.78 6.56
N PRO A 37 -1.36 9.04 6.56
CA PRO A 37 -0.71 8.56 5.34
C PRO A 37 -1.38 7.33 4.73
N CYS A 38 -2.25 6.63 5.46
CA CYS A 38 -3.11 5.56 4.96
C CYS A 38 -4.57 6.02 5.02
N ALA A 39 -5.39 5.63 4.04
CA ALA A 39 -6.83 5.90 4.04
C ALA A 39 -7.55 5.27 5.24
N GLU A 40 -7.04 4.14 5.74
CA GLU A 40 -7.52 3.42 6.91
C GLU A 40 -7.14 4.10 8.24
N GLY A 41 -6.27 5.12 8.18
CA GLY A 41 -5.77 5.87 9.32
C GLY A 41 -4.45 5.33 9.88
N TRP A 42 -4.13 5.71 11.12
CA TRP A 42 -2.84 5.38 11.77
C TRP A 42 -2.73 3.92 12.22
N ARG A 43 -3.84 3.23 12.38
CA ARG A 43 -3.90 1.85 12.87
C ARG A 43 -4.61 0.99 11.87
N ILE A 44 -3.84 0.13 11.21
CA ILE A 44 -4.32 -0.81 10.20
C ILE A 44 -4.62 -2.14 10.90
N ALA A 45 -5.81 -2.67 10.71
CA ALA A 45 -6.17 -3.96 11.27
C ALA A 45 -5.32 -5.07 10.63
N HIS A 46 -4.96 -6.09 11.41
CA HIS A 46 -4.25 -7.23 10.88
C HIS A 46 -5.02 -7.91 9.74
N GLY A 47 -4.33 -8.30 8.67
CA GLY A 47 -4.93 -8.91 7.49
C GLY A 47 -5.63 -7.92 6.57
N THR A 48 -5.59 -6.62 6.88
CA THR A 48 -6.05 -5.55 5.98
C THR A 48 -4.86 -4.87 5.31
N ALA A 49 -5.12 -3.94 4.40
CA ALA A 49 -4.10 -3.16 3.72
C ALA A 49 -4.16 -1.70 4.15
N CYS A 50 -2.99 -1.04 4.14
CA CYS A 50 -2.88 0.42 4.11
C CYS A 50 -2.97 0.86 2.65
N THR A 51 -3.93 1.71 2.32
CA THR A 51 -4.01 2.40 1.03
C THR A 51 -3.31 3.74 1.17
N PRO A 52 -2.08 3.90 0.66
CA PRO A 52 -1.30 5.10 0.84
C PRO A 52 -1.97 6.31 0.19
N GLN A 53 -1.93 7.43 0.91
CA GLN A 53 -2.50 8.70 0.50
C GLN A 53 -1.37 9.71 0.37
N CYS A 54 -1.22 10.27 -0.81
CA CYS A 54 -0.26 11.34 -1.11
C CYS A 54 -0.98 12.69 -1.22
N GLN A 55 -0.22 13.78 -1.05
CA GLN A 55 -0.71 15.12 -1.33
C GLN A 55 -1.12 15.28 -2.79
N PRO A 56 -2.03 16.22 -3.11
CA PRO A 56 -2.47 16.45 -4.49
C PRO A 56 -1.28 16.67 -5.43
N GLY A 57 -1.30 15.99 -6.58
CA GLY A 57 -0.20 16.00 -7.56
C GLY A 57 0.90 14.96 -7.33
N HIS A 58 0.81 14.16 -6.27
CA HIS A 58 1.72 13.05 -6.01
C HIS A 58 0.99 11.71 -6.09
N VAL A 59 1.73 10.66 -6.44
CA VAL A 59 1.28 9.28 -6.51
C VAL A 59 2.13 8.41 -5.59
N PRO A 60 1.54 7.46 -4.87
CA PRO A 60 2.31 6.54 -4.05
C PRO A 60 3.06 5.55 -4.95
N SER A 61 4.31 5.25 -4.62
CA SER A 61 5.11 4.23 -5.32
C SER A 61 4.47 2.85 -5.23
N GLU A 62 3.75 2.58 -4.13
CA GLU A 62 3.08 1.31 -3.86
C GLU A 62 1.57 1.54 -3.80
N PRO A 63 0.74 0.73 -4.47
CA PRO A 63 -0.70 0.92 -4.46
C PRO A 63 -1.35 0.52 -3.12
N PHE A 64 -0.72 -0.39 -2.36
CA PHE A 64 -1.18 -0.85 -1.05
C PHE A 64 -0.06 -1.50 -0.25
N LEU A 65 -0.13 -1.44 1.08
CA LEU A 65 0.78 -2.13 1.99
C LEU A 65 0.01 -3.13 2.85
N ALA A 66 0.29 -4.42 2.74
CA ALA A 66 -0.41 -5.46 3.49
C ALA A 66 0.04 -5.49 4.96
N CYS A 67 -0.91 -5.49 5.90
CA CYS A 67 -0.61 -5.61 7.33
C CYS A 67 -0.58 -7.09 7.77
N LEU A 68 0.62 -7.61 7.99
CA LEU A 68 0.90 -8.99 8.37
C LEU A 68 1.66 -8.99 9.71
N ALA A 69 1.04 -9.53 10.77
CA ALA A 69 1.63 -9.66 12.10
C ALA A 69 2.35 -8.38 12.63
N SER A 70 1.68 -7.22 12.62
CA SER A 70 2.23 -5.91 13.02
C SER A 70 3.33 -5.32 12.12
N ARG A 71 3.54 -5.90 10.93
CA ARG A 71 4.44 -5.36 9.90
C ARG A 71 3.63 -5.02 8.65
N LEU A 72 3.92 -3.88 8.05
CA LEU A 72 3.48 -3.58 6.69
C LEU A 72 4.42 -4.24 5.69
N GLN A 73 3.87 -4.82 4.63
CA GLN A 73 4.61 -5.28 3.45
C GLN A 73 4.05 -4.62 2.19
N PRO A 74 4.83 -3.74 1.53
CA PRO A 74 6.14 -3.23 1.95
C PRO A 74 6.07 -2.42 3.26
N PRO A 75 7.20 -2.16 3.97
CA PRO A 75 7.19 -1.47 5.26
C PRO A 75 6.92 0.04 5.16
N THR A 76 7.11 0.63 3.98
CA THR A 76 6.89 2.05 3.69
C THR A 76 6.55 2.24 2.22
N PHE A 77 6.08 3.44 1.88
CA PHE A 77 5.93 3.91 0.51
C PHE A 77 6.63 5.27 0.35
N ALA A 78 6.81 5.72 -0.88
CA ALA A 78 7.19 7.09 -1.20
C ALA A 78 6.07 7.75 -2.00
N CYS A 79 5.94 9.07 -1.87
CA CYS A 79 5.06 9.87 -2.72
C CYS A 79 5.91 10.52 -3.80
N GLU A 80 5.76 10.03 -5.02
CA GLU A 80 6.47 10.56 -6.17
C GLU A 80 5.57 11.59 -6.84
N LYS A 81 6.16 12.66 -7.39
CA LYS A 81 5.35 13.55 -8.24
C LYS A 81 4.71 12.71 -9.30
N ARG A 82 3.43 12.95 -9.58
CA ARG A 82 2.80 12.43 -10.78
C ARG A 82 3.61 13.03 -11.92
N ALA A 83 4.59 12.27 -12.42
CA ALA A 83 5.03 12.42 -13.77
C ALA A 83 3.72 12.39 -14.53
N LEU A 84 3.40 13.50 -15.18
CA LEU A 84 2.30 13.53 -16.13
C LEU A 84 2.45 12.27 -16.98
N CYS A 85 1.36 11.74 -17.54
CA CYS A 85 1.50 10.79 -18.64
C CYS A 85 2.19 11.56 -19.77
N ASP A 86 3.50 11.72 -19.65
CA ASP A 86 4.38 12.43 -20.53
C ASP A 86 4.66 11.39 -21.58
N VAL A 87 3.73 11.32 -22.52
CA VAL A 87 3.86 10.55 -23.75
C VAL A 87 5.13 10.98 -24.50
N SER A 88 5.74 12.11 -24.14
CA SER A 88 7.05 12.54 -24.64
C SER A 88 8.24 11.75 -24.06
N ALA A 89 8.06 10.95 -23.00
CA ALA A 89 9.10 10.06 -22.46
C ALA A 89 8.99 8.61 -22.98
N VAL A 90 7.86 8.21 -23.57
CA VAL A 90 7.79 6.95 -24.31
C VAL A 90 8.38 7.21 -25.69
N ALA A 91 9.61 6.77 -25.91
CA ALA A 91 10.16 6.73 -27.26
C ALA A 91 9.19 5.89 -28.11
N ALA A 92 8.59 6.52 -29.10
CA ALA A 92 7.63 5.86 -29.98
C ALA A 92 8.32 4.64 -30.64
N PRO A 93 7.62 3.50 -30.80
CA PRO A 93 8.15 2.40 -31.60
C PRO A 93 8.46 2.91 -33.03
N PRO A 94 9.42 2.32 -33.75
CA PRO A 94 9.86 2.80 -35.07
C PRO A 94 8.76 2.84 -36.14
N ASP A 95 7.59 2.25 -35.85
CA ASP A 95 6.41 2.20 -36.73
C ASP A 95 5.24 3.09 -36.25
N ALA A 96 5.44 3.91 -35.21
CA ALA A 96 4.46 4.92 -34.85
C ALA A 96 4.45 6.04 -35.89
N ALA A 97 3.28 6.34 -36.45
CA ALA A 97 3.10 7.53 -37.27
C ALA A 97 3.53 8.77 -36.47
N ASP A 98 4.14 9.74 -37.16
CA ASP A 98 4.82 10.95 -36.67
C ASP A 98 3.96 11.89 -35.77
N GLU A 99 2.76 11.47 -35.37
CA GLU A 99 1.79 12.28 -34.66
C GLU A 99 0.91 11.38 -33.75
N PRO A 100 1.09 11.39 -32.42
CA PRO A 100 0.32 10.52 -31.51
C PRO A 100 -1.16 10.92 -31.35
N CYS A 101 -1.64 11.94 -32.07
CA CYS A 101 -3.03 12.32 -32.38
C CYS A 101 -2.97 13.59 -33.26
N ALA A 102 -3.80 13.70 -34.30
CA ALA A 102 -3.85 14.90 -35.17
C ALA A 102 -4.26 16.21 -34.45
N GLU A 103 -4.66 16.10 -33.19
CA GLU A 103 -5.11 17.21 -32.34
C GLU A 103 -4.13 17.51 -31.18
N GLY A 104 -2.95 16.88 -31.15
CA GLY A 104 -1.89 17.15 -30.17
C GLY A 104 -2.00 16.39 -28.84
N SER A 105 -1.15 16.74 -27.87
CA SER A 105 -0.86 15.95 -26.67
C SER A 105 -1.85 16.09 -25.50
N VAL A 106 -3.01 16.72 -25.69
CA VAL A 106 -4.01 16.93 -24.62
C VAL A 106 -5.29 16.17 -24.95
N VAL A 107 -5.45 14.98 -24.38
CA VAL A 107 -6.69 14.21 -24.47
C VAL A 107 -7.57 14.55 -23.26
N VAL A 108 -8.73 15.15 -23.50
CA VAL A 108 -9.74 15.41 -22.46
C VAL A 108 -10.48 14.12 -22.10
N GLU A 109 -10.84 13.98 -20.82
CA GLU A 109 -11.52 12.79 -20.28
C GLU A 109 -12.77 12.45 -21.10
N GLY A 110 -12.80 11.24 -21.70
CA GLY A 110 -13.92 10.75 -22.52
C GLY A 110 -13.66 10.69 -24.04
N SER A 111 -12.44 10.96 -24.50
CA SER A 111 -12.06 10.84 -25.91
C SER A 111 -11.24 9.58 -26.16
N HIS A 112 -11.61 8.83 -27.20
CA HIS A 112 -10.83 7.70 -27.72
C HIS A 112 -10.14 8.14 -29.01
N CYS A 113 -8.86 7.80 -29.18
CA CYS A 113 -8.15 7.92 -30.45
C CYS A 113 -8.51 6.77 -31.41
#